data_AF-A0A1F8N8K7-F1
#
_entry.id   AF-A0A1F8N8K7-F1
#
_cell.length_a   1.000
_cell.length_b   1.000
_cell.length_c   1.000
_cell.angle_alpha   90.00
_cell.angle_beta   90.00
_cell.angle_gamma   90.00
#
_symmetry.space_group_name_H-M   'P 1'
#
loop_
_entity.id
_entity.type
_entity.pdbx_description
1 polymer ?
#
loop_
_entity_poly.entity_id
_entity_poly.type
_entity_poly.pdbx_seq_one_letter_code
_entity_poly.pdbx_strand_id
1 'polypeptide(L)'
;MIPSSSSYPELDLHRLTADEAVTELEAFIHEAYCAGIPAVRVVHGKGTGMLRSTVRSWLRDQRLVRSFRPGWTWEGGDGVTVVELGD
;
A
#
# COMPACT_ATOMS: atom_id res chain seq x y z
N MET A 1 -11.31 -17.45 7.98
CA MET A 1 -9.88 -17.73 7.75
C MET A 1 -9.13 -16.43 8.00
N ILE A 2 -8.49 -16.30 9.17
CA ILE A 2 -7.55 -15.19 9.40
C ILE A 2 -6.25 -15.66 8.75
N PRO A 3 -5.69 -14.98 7.72
CA PRO A 3 -4.41 -15.39 7.19
C PRO A 3 -3.38 -15.35 8.32
N SER A 4 -2.68 -16.47 8.48
CA SER A 4 -1.51 -16.64 9.33
C SER A 4 -0.49 -15.53 9.03
N SER A 5 0.33 -15.19 10.02
CA SER A 5 1.33 -14.11 10.03
C SER A 5 2.41 -14.18 8.92
N SER A 6 2.04 -14.11 7.65
CA SER A 6 2.94 -13.74 6.57
C SER A 6 2.93 -12.21 6.51
N SER A 7 4.00 -11.58 7.00
CA SER A 7 4.18 -10.14 6.82
C SER A 7 4.33 -9.89 5.33
N TYR A 8 3.29 -9.34 4.69
CA TYR A 8 3.43 -8.81 3.35
C TYR A 8 4.58 -7.79 3.32
N PRO A 9 5.31 -7.69 2.20
CA PRO A 9 6.29 -6.62 2.02
C PRO A 9 5.67 -5.26 2.33
N GLU A 10 6.45 -4.38 2.93
CA GLU A 10 5.98 -3.10 3.43
C GLU A 10 6.80 -1.95 2.85
N LEU A 11 6.09 -0.91 2.40
CA LEU A 11 6.66 0.37 2.02
C LEU A 11 6.23 1.43 3.04
N ASP A 12 7.20 2.12 3.64
CA ASP A 12 6.97 3.26 4.52
C ASP A 12 7.15 4.57 3.76
N LEU A 13 6.09 5.38 3.72
CA LEU A 13 6.02 6.67 3.03
C LEU A 13 6.04 7.86 4.01
N HIS A 14 6.25 7.63 5.31
CA HIS A 14 6.28 8.72 6.27
C HIS A 14 7.35 9.74 5.92
N ARG A 15 7.01 11.01 6.13
CA ARG A 15 7.88 12.19 5.91
C ARG A 15 8.19 12.47 4.44
N LEU A 16 7.66 11.70 3.50
CA LEU A 16 7.70 12.04 2.09
C LEU A 16 6.65 13.09 1.75
N THR A 17 6.96 13.90 0.75
CA THR A 17 5.96 14.69 0.04
C THR A 17 5.02 13.77 -0.76
N ALA A 18 3.89 14.31 -1.22
CA ALA A 18 2.94 13.52 -2.01
C ALA A 18 3.55 13.00 -3.33
N ASP A 19 4.43 13.78 -3.95
CA ASP A 19 5.08 13.44 -5.23
C ASP A 19 6.14 12.34 -5.06
N GLU A 20 7.01 12.49 -4.05
CA GLU A 20 7.96 11.45 -3.65
C GLU A 20 7.24 10.15 -3.29
N ALA A 21 6.15 10.24 -2.53
CA ALA A 21 5.38 9.08 -2.11
C ALA A 21 4.75 8.32 -3.29
N VAL A 22 4.30 9.02 -4.33
CA VAL A 22 3.78 8.38 -5.55
C VAL A 22 4.90 7.68 -6.32
N THR A 23 6.06 8.33 -6.44
CA THR A 23 7.22 7.77 -7.13
C THR A 23 7.69 6.46 -6.47
N GLU A 24 7.83 6.45 -5.15
CA GLU A 24 8.22 5.26 -4.38
C GLU A 24 7.13 4.17 -4.45
N LEU A 25 5.85 4.56 -4.37
CA LEU A 25 4.73 3.63 -4.45
C LEU A 25 4.66 2.93 -5.81
N GLU A 26 4.88 3.66 -6.90
CA GLU A 26 4.90 3.11 -8.26
C GLU A 26 5.96 2.04 -8.42
N ALA A 27 7.21 2.37 -8.05
CA ALA A 27 8.32 1.43 -8.14
C ALA A 27 8.05 0.18 -7.30
N PHE A 28 7.61 0.35 -6.06
CA PHE A 28 7.34 -0.75 -5.14
C PHE A 28 6.21 -1.68 -5.62
N ILE A 29 5.11 -1.13 -6.13
CA ILE A 29 3.99 -1.92 -6.63
C ILE A 29 4.40 -2.72 -7.88
N HIS A 30 5.18 -2.11 -8.77
CA HIS A 30 5.70 -2.79 -9.95
C HIS A 30 6.67 -3.92 -9.57
N GLU A 31 7.63 -3.67 -8.67
CA GLU A 31 8.56 -4.71 -8.19
C GLU A 31 7.83 -5.87 -7.52
N ALA A 32 6.86 -5.58 -6.64
CA ALA A 32 6.06 -6.62 -5.98
C ALA A 32 5.24 -7.44 -6.98
N TYR A 33 4.65 -6.79 -7.99
CA TYR A 33 3.92 -7.48 -9.06
C TYR A 33 4.86 -8.39 -9.87
N CYS A 34 6.01 -7.88 -10.32
CA CYS A 34 7.00 -8.68 -11.04
C CYS A 34 7.54 -9.86 -10.23
N ALA A 35 7.63 -9.72 -8.90
CA ALA A 35 8.04 -10.78 -8.00
C ALA A 35 6.92 -11.80 -7.69
N GLY A 36 5.72 -11.63 -8.24
CA GLY A 36 4.58 -12.51 -7.98
C GLY A 36 4.09 -12.45 -6.53
N ILE A 37 4.31 -11.32 -5.85
CA ILE A 37 3.86 -11.12 -4.48
C ILE A 37 2.33 -10.87 -4.51
N PRO A 38 1.52 -11.63 -3.76
CA PRO A 38 0.06 -11.52 -3.85
C PRO A 38 -0.50 -10.24 -3.20
N ALA A 39 0.21 -9.69 -2.21
CA ALA A 39 -0.20 -8.49 -1.51
C ALA A 39 0.97 -7.76 -0.85
N VAL A 40 0.80 -6.45 -0.66
CA VAL A 40 1.77 -5.57 0.00
C VAL A 40 1.08 -4.62 0.99
N ARG A 41 1.88 -4.00 1.85
CA ARG A 41 1.45 -3.00 2.82
C ARG A 41 2.08 -1.65 2.49
N VAL A 42 1.28 -0.60 2.51
CA VAL A 42 1.73 0.78 2.30
C VAL A 42 1.43 1.57 3.55
N VAL A 43 2.47 1.95 4.28
CA VAL A 43 2.39 2.73 5.51
C VAL A 43 2.56 4.20 5.17
N HIS A 44 1.45 4.94 5.15
CA HIS A 44 1.42 6.37 4.85
C HIS A 44 1.17 7.24 6.10
N GLY A 45 0.98 6.59 7.25
CA GLY A 45 0.64 7.24 8.51
C GLY A 45 -0.80 7.76 8.54
N LYS A 46 -1.24 8.22 9.72
CA LYS A 46 -2.59 8.79 9.92
C LYS A 46 -2.59 10.28 9.60
N GLY A 47 -1.69 11.04 10.22
CA GLY A 47 -1.43 12.47 9.96
C GLY A 47 -2.69 13.30 9.68
N THR A 48 -2.58 14.20 8.71
CA THR A 48 -3.71 14.94 8.13
C THR A 48 -4.51 14.11 7.12
N GLY A 49 -4.08 12.88 6.82
CA GLY A 49 -4.64 12.03 5.77
C GLY A 49 -4.23 12.41 4.35
N MET A 50 -3.28 13.32 4.16
CA MET A 50 -2.77 13.72 2.83
C MET A 50 -2.20 12.51 2.08
N LEU A 51 -1.16 11.87 2.62
CA LEU A 51 -0.53 10.71 1.99
C LEU A 51 -1.50 9.53 1.81
N ARG A 52 -2.39 9.27 2.80
CA ARG A 52 -3.47 8.27 2.65
C ARG A 52 -4.32 8.54 1.40
N SER A 53 -4.70 9.80 1.19
CA SER A 53 -5.57 10.19 0.07
C SER A 53 -4.81 10.10 -1.25
N THR A 54 -3.55 10.56 -1.29
CA THR A 54 -2.65 10.42 -2.44
C THR A 54 -2.48 8.95 -2.85
N VAL A 55 -2.07 8.09 -1.90
CA VAL A 55 -1.88 6.65 -2.13
C VAL A 55 -3.15 6.00 -2.66
N ARG A 56 -4.28 6.18 -1.97
CA ARG A 56 -5.55 5.57 -2.39
C ARG A 56 -6.09 6.14 -3.69
N SER A 57 -5.78 7.38 -4.05
CA SER A 57 -6.15 7.94 -5.34
C SER A 57 -5.34 7.29 -6.45
N TRP A 58 -4.01 7.26 -6.31
CA TRP A 58 -3.13 6.65 -7.30
C TRP A 58 -3.46 5.18 -7.53
N LEU A 59 -3.70 4.41 -6.45
CA LEU A 59 -4.02 2.97 -6.51
C LEU A 59 -5.31 2.65 -7.31
N ARG A 60 -6.30 3.56 -7.35
CA ARG A 60 -7.56 3.31 -8.08
C ARG A 60 -7.38 3.20 -9.59
N ASP A 61 -6.35 3.86 -10.11
CA ASP A 61 -6.10 3.95 -11.55
C ASP A 61 -5.11 2.88 -12.04
N GLN A 62 -4.59 2.04 -11.13
CA GLN A 62 -3.56 1.07 -11.45
C GLN A 62 -4.12 -0.28 -11.87
N ARG A 63 -3.73 -0.74 -13.07
CA ARG A 63 -4.12 -2.05 -13.60
C ARG A 63 -3.49 -3.24 -12.86
N LEU A 64 -2.33 -3.03 -12.24
CA LEU A 64 -1.61 -4.06 -11.48
C LEU A 64 -2.26 -4.35 -10.12
N VAL A 65 -3.15 -3.47 -9.67
CA VAL A 65 -3.85 -3.57 -8.39
C VAL A 65 -5.19 -4.24 -8.60
N ARG A 66 -5.40 -5.38 -7.92
CA ARG A 66 -6.69 -6.09 -7.91
C ARG A 66 -7.68 -5.42 -6.97
N SER A 67 -7.22 -5.11 -5.76
CA SER A 67 -8.04 -4.49 -4.72
C SER A 67 -7.16 -3.80 -3.69
N PHE A 68 -7.72 -2.89 -2.89
CA PHE A 68 -7.04 -2.37 -1.71
C PHE A 68 -8.04 -2.02 -0.61
N ARG A 69 -7.57 -2.05 0.64
CA ARG A 69 -8.37 -1.74 1.82
C ARG A 69 -7.55 -1.03 2.91
N PRO A 70 -8.18 -0.33 3.85
CA PRO A 70 -7.52 0.04 5.10
C PRO A 70 -6.96 -1.20 5.82
N GLY A 71 -5.85 -1.03 6.52
CA GLY A 71 -5.35 -2.04 7.44
C GLY A 71 -6.34 -2.30 8.58
N TRP A 72 -6.39 -3.54 9.06
CA TRP A 72 -7.05 -3.87 10.32
C TRP A 72 -6.29 -3.27 11.51
N THR A 73 -6.89 -3.28 12.71
CA THR A 73 -6.30 -2.70 13.91
C THR A 73 -4.89 -3.26 14.20
N TRP A 74 -4.68 -4.57 14.02
CA TRP A 74 -3.38 -5.22 14.19
C TRP A 74 -2.42 -5.06 13.00
N GLU A 75 -2.89 -4.48 11.90
CA GLU A 75 -2.12 -4.19 10.69
C GLU A 75 -1.70 -2.71 10.61
N GLY A 76 -1.99 -1.89 11.61
CA GLY A 76 -1.71 -0.44 11.63
C GLY A 76 -2.93 0.45 11.39
N GLY A 77 -4.11 -0.14 11.18
CA GLY A 77 -5.38 0.57 11.04
C GLY A 77 -5.40 1.49 9.81
N ASP A 78 -6.07 2.63 9.95
CA ASP A 78 -6.18 3.63 8.86
C ASP A 78 -4.86 4.35 8.53
N GLY A 79 -3.76 4.05 9.25
CA GLY A 79 -2.41 4.50 8.87
C GLY A 79 -1.76 3.65 7.78
N VAL A 80 -2.42 2.56 7.39
CA VAL A 80 -1.93 1.56 6.44
C VAL A 80 -2.99 1.29 5.40
N THR A 81 -2.55 1.12 4.15
CA THR A 81 -3.36 0.55 3.07
C THR A 81 -2.76 -0.80 2.68
N VAL A 82 -3.57 -1.85 2.73
CA VAL A 82 -3.21 -3.19 2.25
C VAL A 82 -3.66 -3.28 0.80
N VAL A 83 -2.75 -3.68 -0.08
CA VAL A 83 -2.96 -3.73 -1.53
C VAL A 83 -2.83 -5.17 -1.99
N GLU A 84 -3.86 -5.70 -2.66
CA GLU A 84 -3.83 -7.00 -3.33
C GLU A 84 -3.48 -6.77 -4.80
N LEU A 85 -2.50 -7.54 -5.30
CA LEU A 85 -2.02 -7.42 -6.66
C LEU A 85 -2.77 -8.38 -7.61
N GLY A 86 -2.77 -8.03 -8.89
CA GLY A 86 -3.26 -8.89 -9.96
C GLY A 86 -2.40 -10.14 -10.15
N ASP A 87 -2.92 -11.07 -10.95
CA ASP A 87 -2.11 -12.18 -11.50
C ASP A 87 -1.46 -11.78 -12.83
#